data_AF-A0A2U3QFG8-F1
#
_entry.id   AF-A0A2U3QFG8-F1
#
_cell.length_a   1.000
_cell.length_b   1.000
_cell.length_c   1.000
_cell.angle_alpha   90.00
_cell.angle_beta   90.00
_cell.angle_gamma   90.00
#
_symmetry.space_group_name_H-M   'P 1'
#
loop_
_entity.id
_entity.type
_entity.pdbx_description
1 polymer ?
#
loop_
_entity_poly.entity_id
_entity_poly.type
_entity_poly.pdbx_seq_one_letter_code
_entity_poly.pdbx_strand_id
1 'polypeptide(L)'
;MTRLKVPLSKPSVFRGVVENSVAFFGESEDKVLRNYLFETIGEPLSPAIMLLPIKRFGRTAILVYGDFGGKEPVAIQSDLLEILASSSGLVLENALYRKKLSLAVQGRTDENS
;
A
#
# COMPACT_ATOMS: atom_id res chain seq x y z
N MET A 1 5.64 -17.09 7.15
CA MET A 1 5.18 -15.77 6.65
C MET A 1 5.08 -15.87 5.13
N THR A 2 3.87 -15.85 4.57
CA THR A 2 3.67 -16.06 3.13
C THR A 2 4.10 -14.83 2.35
N ARG A 3 4.91 -15.01 1.30
CA ARG A 3 5.40 -13.92 0.47
C ARG A 3 4.43 -13.68 -0.69
N LEU A 4 3.51 -12.74 -0.51
CA LEU A 4 2.61 -12.28 -1.56
C LEU A 4 3.37 -11.45 -2.62
N LYS A 5 3.16 -11.75 -3.90
CA LYS A 5 3.70 -10.98 -5.03
C LYS A 5 2.60 -10.72 -6.06
N VAL A 6 2.33 -9.45 -6.33
CA VAL A 6 1.33 -9.02 -7.32
C VAL A 6 2.04 -8.39 -8.53
N PRO A 7 1.77 -8.83 -9.76
CA PRO A 7 2.43 -8.28 -10.94
C PRO A 7 1.91 -6.89 -11.31
N LEU A 8 2.82 -5.91 -11.40
CA LEU A 8 2.51 -4.57 -11.90
C LEU A 8 2.73 -4.40 -13.41
N SER A 9 3.25 -5.42 -14.09
CA SER A 9 3.45 -5.40 -15.55
C SER A 9 2.15 -5.60 -16.34
N LYS A 10 1.10 -6.14 -15.70
CA LYS A 10 -0.21 -6.38 -16.30
C LYS A 10 -1.16 -5.22 -15.96
N PRO A 11 -2.04 -4.80 -16.90
CA PRO A 11 -3.14 -3.91 -16.56
C PRO A 11 -3.94 -4.50 -15.39
N SER A 12 -4.10 -3.71 -14.33
CA SER A 12 -4.84 -4.09 -13.13
C SER A 12 -5.21 -2.86 -12.30
N VAL A 13 -6.18 -3.02 -11.40
CA VAL A 13 -6.54 -2.02 -10.39
C VAL A 13 -5.35 -1.71 -9.49
N PHE A 14 -4.51 -2.70 -9.16
CA PHE A 14 -3.25 -2.50 -8.44
C PHE A 14 -2.31 -1.57 -9.20
N ARG A 15 -2.10 -1.83 -10.50
CA ARG A 15 -1.25 -0.98 -11.34
C ARG A 15 -1.80 0.45 -11.40
N GLY A 16 -3.10 0.61 -11.61
CA GLY A 16 -3.75 1.92 -11.64
C GLY A 16 -3.54 2.73 -10.35
N VAL A 17 -3.72 2.09 -9.19
CA VAL A 17 -3.51 2.76 -7.90
C VAL A 17 -2.03 3.07 -7.66
N VAL A 18 -1.12 2.15 -8.00
CA VAL A 18 0.32 2.35 -7.83
C VAL A 18 0.84 3.50 -8.71
N GLU A 19 0.47 3.51 -10.00
CA GLU A 19 0.94 4.50 -10.97
C GLU A 19 0.37 5.88 -10.70
N ASN A 20 -0.95 5.97 -10.45
CA ASN A 20 -1.61 7.26 -10.26
C ASN A 20 -1.52 7.77 -8.81
N SER A 21 -1.19 6.88 -7.86
CA SER A 21 -1.18 7.20 -6.42
C SER A 21 -2.53 7.76 -5.94
N VAL A 22 -3.63 7.22 -6.45
CA VAL A 22 -5.00 7.58 -6.09
C VAL A 22 -5.67 6.35 -5.50
N ALA A 23 -6.38 6.50 -4.38
CA ALA A 23 -7.07 5.40 -3.73
C ALA A 23 -8.19 4.84 -4.61
N PHE A 24 -8.48 3.56 -4.43
CA PHE A 24 -9.62 2.88 -5.05
C PHE A 24 -10.54 2.35 -3.96
N PHE A 25 -11.83 2.65 -4.08
CA PHE A 25 -12.90 2.12 -3.24
C PHE A 25 -14.04 1.70 -4.16
N GLY A 26 -14.40 0.42 -4.16
CA GLY A 26 -15.48 -0.08 -4.99
C GLY A 26 -15.33 -1.55 -5.36
N GLU A 27 -16.23 -2.03 -6.21
CA GLU A 27 -16.22 -3.41 -6.70
C GLU A 27 -15.13 -3.62 -7.75
N SER A 28 -14.45 -4.76 -7.69
CA SER A 28 -13.43 -5.13 -8.67
C SER A 28 -13.44 -6.61 -9.00
N GLU A 29 -13.67 -6.93 -10.27
CA GLU A 29 -13.57 -8.28 -10.85
C GLU A 29 -12.19 -8.52 -11.51
N ASP A 30 -11.17 -7.76 -11.08
CA ASP A 30 -9.83 -7.85 -11.67
C ASP A 30 -9.22 -9.25 -11.43
N LYS A 31 -8.88 -9.93 -12.52
CA LYS A 31 -8.27 -11.26 -12.49
C LYS A 31 -6.93 -11.28 -11.74
N VAL A 32 -6.22 -10.15 -11.64
CA VAL A 32 -4.99 -10.04 -10.86
C VAL A 32 -5.26 -10.13 -9.36
N LEU A 33 -6.38 -9.60 -8.86
CA LEU A 33 -6.79 -9.82 -7.46
C LEU A 33 -7.00 -11.30 -7.19
N ARG A 34 -7.83 -11.94 -8.02
CA ARG A 34 -8.17 -13.35 -7.85
C ARG A 34 -6.93 -14.25 -7.89
N ASN A 35 -6.14 -14.12 -8.95
CA ASN A 35 -5.04 -15.06 -9.24
C ASN A 35 -3.78 -14.84 -8.39
N TYR A 36 -3.64 -13.70 -7.72
CA TYR A 36 -2.42 -13.42 -6.95
C TYR A 36 -2.69 -13.09 -5.49
N LEU A 37 -3.78 -12.37 -5.21
CA LEU A 37 -4.15 -12.02 -3.85
C LEU A 37 -5.04 -13.09 -3.23
N PHE A 38 -6.20 -13.39 -3.82
CA PHE A 38 -7.21 -14.27 -3.22
C PHE A 38 -6.78 -15.73 -3.17
N GLU A 39 -5.97 -16.19 -4.12
CA GLU A 39 -5.29 -17.49 -4.01
C GLU A 39 -4.41 -17.60 -2.74
N THR A 40 -3.92 -16.47 -2.22
CA THR A 40 -3.06 -16.44 -1.03
C THR A 40 -3.82 -16.19 0.26
N ILE A 41 -4.82 -15.28 0.24
CA ILE A 41 -5.49 -14.80 1.47
C ILE A 41 -6.97 -15.23 1.59
N GLY A 42 -7.50 -15.94 0.59
CA GLY A 42 -8.92 -16.25 0.45
C GLY A 42 -9.68 -15.20 -0.35
N GLU A 43 -10.79 -15.63 -0.96
CA GLU A 43 -11.71 -14.75 -1.70
C GLU A 43 -12.77 -14.19 -0.74
N PRO A 44 -13.04 -12.87 -0.76
CA PRO A 44 -14.09 -12.28 0.06
C PRO A 44 -15.49 -12.64 -0.48
N LEU A 45 -16.52 -12.47 0.37
CA LEU A 45 -17.93 -12.66 0.00
C LEU A 45 -18.38 -11.68 -1.09
N SER A 46 -17.88 -10.44 -1.02
CA SER A 46 -18.21 -9.35 -1.94
C SER A 46 -16.96 -8.91 -2.71
N PRO A 47 -17.08 -8.52 -3.99
CA PRO A 47 -15.98 -7.97 -4.77
C PRO A 47 -15.65 -6.51 -4.37
N ALA A 48 -16.35 -5.93 -3.40
CA ALA A 48 -16.07 -4.60 -2.88
C ALA A 48 -14.76 -4.59 -2.09
N ILE A 49 -13.79 -3.83 -2.58
CA ILE A 49 -12.44 -3.72 -2.01
C ILE A 49 -12.02 -2.27 -1.83
N MET A 50 -10.97 -2.10 -1.04
CA MET A 50 -10.22 -0.86 -0.90
C MET A 50 -8.75 -1.13 -1.27
N LEU A 51 -8.19 -0.22 -2.06
CA LEU A 51 -6.74 -0.10 -2.25
C LEU A 51 -6.32 1.33 -1.87
N LEU A 52 -5.53 1.43 -0.82
CA LEU A 52 -5.13 2.70 -0.23
C LEU A 52 -3.61 2.88 -0.32
N PRO A 53 -3.11 3.78 -1.18
CA PRO A 53 -1.68 4.01 -1.35
C PRO A 53 -1.12 4.89 -0.22
N ILE A 54 -0.11 4.39 0.49
CA ILE A 54 0.75 5.22 1.34
C ILE A 54 1.92 5.71 0.49
N LYS A 55 2.03 7.03 0.38
CA LYS A 55 2.98 7.71 -0.50
C LYS A 55 4.28 8.01 0.22
N ARG A 56 5.37 7.98 -0.54
CA ARG A 56 6.69 8.48 -0.20
C ARG A 56 7.20 9.33 -1.36
N PHE A 57 7.49 10.60 -1.12
CA PHE A 57 7.88 11.58 -2.13
C PHE A 57 6.91 11.62 -3.31
N GLY A 58 5.60 11.59 -2.99
CA GLY A 58 4.52 11.62 -3.97
C GLY A 58 4.29 10.31 -4.74
N ARG A 59 5.06 9.25 -4.48
CA ARG A 59 4.91 7.94 -5.14
C ARG A 59 4.41 6.87 -4.18
N THR A 60 3.56 5.97 -4.63
CA THR A 60 3.13 4.80 -3.83
C THR A 60 4.34 3.97 -3.38
N ALA A 61 4.54 3.87 -2.06
CA ALA A 61 5.59 3.06 -1.46
C ALA A 61 5.03 1.80 -0.78
N ILE A 62 3.83 1.91 -0.21
CA ILE A 62 3.08 0.81 0.39
C ILE A 62 1.67 0.89 -0.15
N LEU A 63 1.08 -0.26 -0.46
CA LEU A 63 -0.32 -0.36 -0.85
C LEU A 63 -1.06 -1.18 0.20
N VAL A 64 -2.08 -0.60 0.81
CA VAL A 64 -2.94 -1.27 1.78
C VAL A 64 -4.15 -1.83 1.04
N TYR A 65 -4.40 -3.12 1.22
CA TYR A 65 -5.60 -3.78 0.74
C TYR A 65 -6.59 -3.96 1.89
N GLY A 66 -7.88 -3.79 1.62
CA GLY A 66 -8.95 -4.13 2.54
C GLY A 66 -10.19 -4.65 1.82
N ASP A 67 -10.92 -5.56 2.48
CA ASP A 67 -12.22 -6.08 2.07
C ASP A 67 -13.12 -6.30 3.30
N PHE A 68 -14.31 -6.84 3.06
CA PHE A 68 -15.28 -7.15 4.11
C PHE A 68 -15.24 -8.63 4.56
N GLY A 69 -14.27 -9.41 4.07
CA GLY A 69 -14.13 -10.83 4.32
C GLY A 69 -15.42 -11.59 4.00
N GLY A 70 -15.92 -12.36 4.96
CA GLY A 70 -17.18 -13.10 4.85
C GLY A 70 -18.44 -12.29 5.21
N LYS A 71 -18.39 -10.95 5.19
CA LYS A 71 -19.52 -10.08 5.56
C LYS A 71 -19.94 -9.20 4.40
N GLU A 72 -21.18 -8.72 4.47
CA GLU A 72 -21.69 -7.72 3.54
C GLU A 72 -20.93 -6.39 3.68
N PRO A 73 -20.73 -5.65 2.57
CA PRO A 73 -20.12 -4.33 2.59
C PRO A 73 -20.88 -3.34 3.48
N VAL A 74 -20.13 -2.52 4.20
CA VAL A 74 -20.65 -1.37 4.96
C VAL A 74 -19.99 -0.08 4.49
N ALA A 75 -20.67 1.05 4.68
CA ALA A 75 -20.12 2.35 4.31
C ALA A 75 -18.78 2.61 5.03
N ILE A 76 -17.76 2.96 4.25
CA ILE A 76 -16.43 3.28 4.76
C ILE A 76 -16.26 4.81 4.76
N GLN A 77 -15.65 5.35 5.82
CA GLN A 77 -15.20 6.74 5.86
C GLN A 77 -13.88 6.89 5.07
N SER A 78 -13.96 6.85 3.73
CA SER A 78 -12.80 6.88 2.81
C SER A 78 -11.88 8.07 3.10
N ASP A 79 -12.46 9.26 3.33
CA ASP A 79 -11.71 10.49 3.57
C ASP A 79 -10.78 10.38 4.79
N LEU A 80 -11.29 9.77 5.87
CA LEU A 80 -10.50 9.56 7.08
C LEU A 80 -9.33 8.59 6.81
N LEU A 81 -9.57 7.54 6.03
CA LEU A 81 -8.53 6.58 5.66
C LEU A 81 -7.46 7.22 4.78
N GLU A 82 -7.84 8.10 3.85
CA GLU A 82 -6.91 8.86 3.03
C GLU A 82 -6.05 9.84 3.87
N ILE A 83 -6.66 10.52 4.85
CA ILE A 83 -5.93 11.37 5.81
C ILE A 83 -4.91 10.56 6.60
N LEU A 84 -5.29 9.36 7.07
CA LEU A 84 -4.41 8.46 7.80
C LEU A 84 -3.26 7.94 6.92
N ALA A 85 -3.54 7.58 5.66
CA ALA A 85 -2.52 7.15 4.72
C ALA A 85 -1.53 8.27 4.40
N SER A 86 -2.01 9.49 4.22
CA SER A 86 -1.18 10.68 4.01
C SER A 86 -0.26 10.93 5.22
N SER A 87 -0.83 10.93 6.43
CA SER A 87 -0.07 11.11 7.67
C SER A 87 0.98 10.00 7.87
N SER A 88 0.62 8.75 7.56
CA SER A 88 1.54 7.60 7.61
C SER A 88 2.70 7.75 6.63
N GLY A 89 2.46 8.30 5.43
CA GLY A 89 3.49 8.59 4.45
C GLY A 89 4.54 9.58 4.97
N LEU A 90 4.10 10.66 5.60
CA LEU A 90 4.99 11.66 6.21
C LEU A 90 5.83 11.07 7.35
N VAL A 91 5.22 10.24 8.21
CA VAL A 91 5.93 9.56 9.29
C VAL A 91 6.98 8.59 8.73
N LEU A 92 6.63 7.84 7.68
CA LEU A 92 7.55 6.93 6.99
C LEU A 92 8.73 7.69 6.37
N GLU A 93 8.47 8.80 5.68
CA GLU A 93 9.51 9.66 5.13
C GLU A 93 10.47 10.16 6.20
N ASN A 94 9.94 10.69 7.29
CA ASN A 94 10.72 11.19 8.42
C ASN A 94 11.59 10.11 9.06
N ALA A 95 11.05 8.91 9.27
CA ALA A 95 11.81 7.79 9.81
C ALA A 95 12.98 7.39 8.89
N LEU A 96 12.73 7.34 7.58
CA LEU A 96 13.78 7.03 6.59
C LEU A 96 14.83 8.14 6.50
N TYR A 97 14.45 9.40 6.61
CA TYR A 97 15.39 10.52 6.67
C TYR A 97 16.30 10.44 7.89
N ARG A 98 15.73 10.22 9.08
CA ARG A 98 16.50 10.07 10.33
C ARG A 98 17.51 8.93 10.23
N LYS A 99 17.11 7.78 9.66
CA LYS A 99 18.00 6.64 9.43
C LYS A 99 19.15 6.97 8.47
N LYS A 100 18.90 7.74 7.41
CA LYS A 100 19.96 8.18 6.49
C LYS A 100 20.98 9.09 7.17
N LEU A 101 20.49 10.04 7.97
CA LEU A 101 21.37 10.97 8.71
C LEU A 101 22.23 10.24 9.73
N SER A 102 21.68 9.27 10.47
CA SER A 102 22.46 8.50 11.45
C SER A 102 23.59 7.71 10.79
N LEU A 103 23.34 7.09 9.63
CA LEU A 103 24.36 6.36 8.87
C LEU A 103 25.46 7.29 8.33
N ALA A 104 25.09 8.49 7.87
CA ALA A 104 26.04 9.47 7.36
C ALA A 104 26.94 10.06 8.46
N VAL A 105 26.42 10.23 9.68
CA VAL A 105 27.23 10.63 10.84
C VAL A 105 28.21 9.52 11.20
N GLN A 106 27.77 8.27 11.22
CA GLN A 106 28.61 7.14 11.62
C GLN A 106 29.80 6.90 10.65
N GLY A 107 29.56 6.98 9.35
CA GLY A 107 30.64 6.87 8.34
C GLY A 107 31.70 7.97 8.44
N ARG A 108 31.35 9.17 8.91
CA ARG A 108 32.31 10.28 9.09
C ARG A 108 33.20 10.11 10.32
N THR A 109 32.73 9.41 11.35
CA THR A 109 33.54 9.06 12.53
C THR A 109 34.53 7.93 12.22
N ASP A 110 34.16 7.01 11.32
CA ASP A 110 35.02 5.89 10.92
C ASP A 110 36.14 6.32 9.94
N GLU A 111 35.95 7.40 9.16
CA GLU A 111 36.96 7.95 8.24
C GLU A 111 37.99 8.88 8.92
N ASN A 112 37.70 9.36 10.14
CA ASN A 112 38.57 10.28 10.92
C ASN A 112 39.29 9.59 12.10
N SER A 113 39.23 8.26 12.17
CA SER A 113 39.93 7.43 13.16
C SER A 113 41.06 6.62 12.50
#